data_AF-R5DHR8-F1
#
_entry.id   AF-R5DHR8-F1
#
_cell.length_a   1.000
_cell.length_b   1.000
_cell.length_c   1.000
_cell.angle_alpha   90.00
_cell.angle_beta   90.00
_cell.angle_gamma   90.00
#
_symmetry.space_group_name_H-M   'P 1'
#
loop_
_entity.id
_entity.type
_entity.pdbx_description
1 polymer ?
#
loop_
_entity_poly.entity_id
_entity_poly.type
_entity_poly.pdbx_seq_one_letter_code
_entity_poly.pdbx_strand_id
1 'polypeptide(L)'
;MAKFVCTVCGWSTESDKAPERCPLCGATTFKEINTAEGKVYACEHKVGDGKVEDKEVMDGLRAHFAGECTEVGMYLAMARVAEREGYPEVAEAYKRYAFEEAEHAAKFAELLGEVVTDSTKKNLEMRAEAEQGACEGKLAIARRAKELGYDAIHDTVHEMAKDEARHGKGFDGLLKRYFS
;
A
#
# COMPACT_ATOMS: atom_id res chain seq x y z
N MET A 1 -40.60 4.96 -10.67
CA MET A 1 -40.01 3.68 -10.24
C MET A 1 -38.95 3.98 -9.20
N ALA A 2 -39.00 3.30 -8.06
CA ALA A 2 -38.02 3.43 -6.99
C ALA A 2 -36.89 2.41 -7.19
N LYS A 3 -35.71 2.69 -6.62
CA LYS A 3 -34.58 1.76 -6.66
C LYS A 3 -34.47 1.03 -5.33
N PHE A 4 -34.46 -0.30 -5.36
CA PHE A 4 -34.31 -1.14 -4.19
C PHE A 4 -32.98 -1.88 -4.23
N VAL A 5 -32.33 -2.00 -3.08
CA VAL A 5 -31.13 -2.82 -2.90
C VAL A 5 -31.40 -3.90 -1.87
N CYS A 6 -31.00 -5.13 -2.17
CA CYS A 6 -31.00 -6.24 -1.24
C CYS A 6 -30.00 -5.94 -0.11
N THR A 7 -30.47 -5.99 1.14
CA THR A 7 -29.62 -5.64 2.31
C THR A 7 -28.59 -6.71 2.65
N VAL A 8 -28.64 -7.87 2.01
CA VAL A 8 -27.73 -9.00 2.27
C VAL A 8 -26.60 -9.05 1.23
N CYS A 9 -26.92 -9.00 -0.06
CA CYS A 9 -25.93 -9.19 -1.13
C CYS A 9 -25.69 -7.96 -2.01
N GLY A 10 -26.42 -6.86 -1.80
CA GLY A 10 -26.25 -5.64 -2.58
C GLY A 10 -26.87 -5.66 -3.98
N TRP A 11 -27.58 -6.72 -4.37
CA TRP A 11 -28.32 -6.74 -5.64
C TRP A 11 -29.32 -5.59 -5.71
N SER A 12 -29.32 -4.84 -6.81
CA SER A 12 -30.22 -3.69 -6.99
C SER A 12 -31.18 -3.87 -8.16
N THR A 13 -32.41 -3.37 -8.01
CA THR A 13 -33.42 -3.33 -9.07
C THR A 13 -34.22 -2.04 -9.02
N GLU A 14 -34.85 -1.67 -10.15
CA GLU A 14 -35.83 -0.60 -10.23
C GLU A 14 -37.24 -1.20 -10.34
N SER A 15 -38.16 -0.79 -9.46
CA SER A 15 -39.53 -1.28 -9.43
C SER A 15 -40.44 -0.32 -8.67
N ASP A 16 -41.76 -0.48 -8.77
CA ASP A 16 -42.70 0.35 -8.00
C ASP A 16 -42.80 -0.08 -6.53
N LYS A 17 -42.43 -1.33 -6.22
CA LYS A 17 -42.42 -1.90 -4.87
C LYS A 17 -41.19 -2.79 -4.69
N ALA A 18 -40.73 -2.93 -3.44
CA ALA A 18 -39.65 -3.84 -3.11
C ALA A 18 -40.00 -5.28 -3.56
N PRO A 19 -39.06 -6.02 -4.16
CA PRO A 19 -39.27 -7.43 -4.48
C PRO A 19 -39.53 -8.25 -3.22
N GLU A 20 -40.35 -9.30 -3.31
CA GLU A 20 -40.57 -10.21 -2.19
C GLU A 20 -39.34 -11.07 -1.88
N ARG A 21 -38.55 -11.41 -2.91
CA ARG A 21 -37.38 -12.26 -2.79
C ARG A 21 -36.27 -11.83 -3.76
N CYS A 22 -35.05 -11.75 -3.24
CA CYS A 22 -33.85 -11.45 -4.03
C CYS A 22 -33.49 -12.64 -4.93
N PRO A 23 -33.28 -12.45 -6.24
CA PRO A 23 -32.96 -13.53 -7.16
C PRO A 23 -31.56 -14.11 -6.97
N LEU A 24 -30.63 -13.35 -6.36
CA LEU A 24 -29.25 -13.80 -6.12
C LEU A 24 -29.09 -14.61 -4.83
N CYS A 25 -29.56 -14.10 -3.69
CA CYS A 25 -29.33 -14.74 -2.39
C CYS A 25 -30.60 -15.25 -1.69
N GLY A 26 -31.80 -15.00 -2.25
CA GLY A 26 -33.06 -15.41 -1.65
C GLY A 26 -33.54 -14.57 -0.46
N ALA A 27 -32.82 -13.51 -0.07
CA ALA A 27 -33.23 -12.61 1.00
C ALA A 27 -34.54 -11.87 0.67
N THR A 28 -35.32 -11.54 1.71
CA THR A 28 -36.61 -10.84 1.59
C THR A 28 -36.55 -9.40 2.07
N THR A 29 -35.35 -8.92 2.44
CA THR A 29 -35.13 -7.58 3.00
C THR A 29 -34.47 -6.68 1.97
N PHE A 30 -35.12 -5.55 1.70
CA PHE A 30 -34.69 -4.54 0.75
C PHE A 30 -34.72 -3.16 1.36
N LYS A 31 -33.78 -2.32 0.96
CA LYS A 31 -33.75 -0.89 1.28
C LYS A 31 -34.00 -0.10 0.00
N GLU A 32 -34.94 0.83 0.05
CA GLU A 32 -35.08 1.83 -1.01
C GLU A 32 -33.91 2.82 -0.93
N ILE A 33 -33.26 3.09 -2.06
CA ILE A 33 -32.10 3.96 -2.15
C ILE A 33 -32.43 5.18 -3.01
N ASN A 34 -32.35 6.36 -2.39
CA ASN A 34 -32.44 7.64 -3.07
C ASN A 34 -31.07 7.98 -3.67
N THR A 35 -30.97 8.02 -5.00
CA THR A 35 -29.72 8.35 -5.70
C THR A 35 -29.39 9.85 -5.68
N ALA A 36 -30.31 10.72 -5.24
CA ALA A 36 -30.12 12.17 -5.24
C ALA A 36 -29.25 12.68 -4.06
N GLU A 37 -29.18 11.95 -2.95
CA GLU A 37 -28.48 12.38 -1.72
C GLU A 37 -27.00 11.95 -1.66
N GLY A 38 -26.47 11.36 -2.74
CA GLY A 38 -25.15 10.77 -2.76
C GLY A 38 -25.09 9.43 -2.01
N LYS A 39 -23.92 8.77 -2.05
CA LYS A 39 -23.72 7.49 -1.36
C LYS A 39 -23.17 7.76 0.04
N VAL A 40 -23.82 7.18 1.05
CA VAL A 40 -23.33 7.14 2.44
C VAL A 40 -22.91 5.70 2.73
N TYR A 41 -21.65 5.49 3.10
CA TYR A 41 -21.15 4.21 3.58
C TYR A 41 -21.24 4.16 5.10
N ALA A 42 -21.65 3.01 5.64
CA ALA A 42 -21.91 2.87 7.08
C ALA A 42 -20.62 2.78 7.93
N CYS A 43 -19.50 2.41 7.31
CA CYS A 43 -18.20 2.27 7.94
C CYS A 43 -17.12 2.39 6.86
N GLU A 44 -15.93 2.85 7.25
CA GLU A 44 -14.74 2.94 6.42
C GLU A 44 -13.51 2.73 7.30
N HIS A 45 -12.42 2.26 6.72
CA HIS A 45 -11.11 2.32 7.36
C HIS A 45 -10.64 3.77 7.39
N LYS A 46 -9.99 4.19 8.49
CA LYS A 46 -9.36 5.50 8.55
C LYS A 46 -7.89 5.37 8.91
N VAL A 47 -7.09 6.15 8.20
CA VAL A 47 -5.67 6.29 8.48
C VAL A 47 -5.51 6.94 9.86
N GLY A 48 -4.75 6.29 10.74
CA GLY A 48 -4.49 6.75 12.10
C GLY A 48 -5.47 6.21 13.16
N ASP A 49 -6.36 5.28 12.82
CA ASP A 49 -7.31 4.67 13.79
C ASP A 49 -6.62 3.91 14.94
N GLY A 50 -5.34 3.56 14.79
CA GLY A 50 -4.53 2.89 15.81
C GLY A 50 -3.81 3.84 16.78
N LYS A 51 -3.96 5.17 16.65
CA LYS A 51 -3.32 6.14 17.55
C LYS A 51 -4.00 6.13 18.92
N VAL A 52 -3.27 5.67 19.93
CA VAL A 52 -3.71 5.60 21.33
C VAL A 52 -2.66 6.20 22.28
N GLU A 53 -3.07 6.52 23.50
CA GLU A 53 -2.19 7.10 24.53
C GLU A 53 -1.22 6.07 25.15
N ASP A 54 -1.50 4.77 24.98
CA ASP A 54 -0.66 3.71 25.55
C ASP A 54 0.68 3.61 24.82
N LYS A 55 1.75 3.90 25.54
CA LYS A 55 3.11 3.93 24.98
C LYS A 55 3.60 2.56 24.55
N GLU A 56 3.31 1.50 25.30
CA GLU A 56 3.76 0.14 24.97
C GLU A 56 3.11 -0.31 23.66
N VAL A 57 1.82 -0.04 23.49
CA VAL A 57 1.09 -0.34 22.25
C VAL A 57 1.66 0.48 21.09
N MET A 58 1.83 1.79 21.24
CA MET A 58 2.33 2.64 20.16
C MET A 58 3.76 2.30 19.73
N ASP A 59 4.64 2.01 20.68
CA ASP A 59 6.01 1.57 20.38
C ASP A 59 6.01 0.20 19.73
N GLY A 60 5.16 -0.71 20.19
CA GLY A 60 4.95 -2.03 19.59
C GLY A 60 4.52 -1.93 18.14
N LEU A 61 3.50 -1.12 17.83
CA LEU A 61 3.03 -0.91 16.45
C LEU A 61 4.15 -0.39 15.53
N ARG A 62 4.95 0.57 15.99
CA ARG A 62 6.10 1.09 15.22
C ARG A 62 7.20 0.04 15.03
N ALA A 63 7.51 -0.72 16.08
CA ALA A 63 8.51 -1.77 16.03
C ALA A 63 8.08 -2.89 15.07
N HIS A 64 6.82 -3.30 15.12
CA HIS A 64 6.26 -4.27 14.18
C HIS A 64 6.27 -3.73 12.74
N PHE A 65 5.84 -2.49 12.49
CA PHE A 65 5.95 -1.88 11.16
C PHE A 65 7.38 -1.95 10.58
N ALA A 66 8.38 -1.61 11.39
CA ALA A 66 9.79 -1.69 10.98
C ALA A 66 10.25 -3.15 10.76
N GLY A 67 9.81 -4.07 11.61
CA GLY A 67 10.05 -5.51 11.49
C GLY A 67 9.52 -6.06 10.18
N GLU A 68 8.22 -5.87 9.91
CA GLU A 68 7.56 -6.34 8.69
C GLU A 68 8.23 -5.76 7.43
N CYS A 69 8.53 -4.46 7.42
CA CYS A 69 9.27 -3.83 6.31
C CYS A 69 10.64 -4.49 6.06
N THR A 70 11.31 -4.92 7.12
CA THR A 70 12.60 -5.60 7.03
C THR A 70 12.44 -7.01 6.48
N GLU A 71 11.42 -7.73 6.94
CA GLU A 71 11.12 -9.09 6.48
C GLU A 71 10.81 -9.15 4.98
N VAL A 72 10.07 -8.17 4.43
CA VAL A 72 9.84 -8.05 2.99
C VAL A 72 11.17 -8.08 2.21
N GLY A 73 12.13 -7.24 2.61
CA GLY A 73 13.44 -7.18 1.98
C GLY A 73 14.24 -8.48 2.16
N MET A 74 14.18 -9.07 3.35
CA MET A 74 14.85 -10.33 3.68
C MET A 74 14.33 -11.48 2.83
N TYR A 75 13.00 -11.68 2.77
CA TYR A 75 12.41 -12.78 1.99
C TYR A 75 12.65 -12.62 0.50
N LEU A 76 12.59 -11.40 -0.07
CA LEU A 76 12.97 -11.19 -1.47
C LEU A 76 14.46 -11.48 -1.72
N ALA A 77 15.35 -11.17 -0.78
CA ALA A 77 16.76 -11.52 -0.89
C ALA A 77 16.99 -13.04 -0.78
N MET A 78 16.30 -13.71 0.15
CA MET A 78 16.34 -15.17 0.32
C MET A 78 15.78 -15.90 -0.91
N ALA A 79 14.71 -15.38 -1.54
CA ALA A 79 14.18 -15.91 -2.78
C ALA A 79 15.25 -15.92 -3.90
N ARG A 80 16.02 -14.84 -4.03
CA ARG A 80 17.13 -14.75 -4.99
C ARG A 80 18.25 -15.76 -4.68
N VAL A 81 18.47 -16.09 -3.40
CA VAL A 81 19.43 -17.15 -3.01
C VAL A 81 18.88 -18.51 -3.44
N ALA A 82 17.63 -18.83 -3.11
CA ALA A 82 16.98 -20.08 -3.46
C ALA A 82 16.98 -20.33 -4.99
N GLU A 83 16.73 -19.30 -5.81
CA GLU A 83 16.83 -19.41 -7.28
C GLU A 83 18.26 -19.76 -7.74
N ARG A 84 19.28 -19.13 -7.17
CA ARG A 84 20.69 -19.41 -7.50
C ARG A 84 21.12 -20.82 -7.10
N GLU A 85 20.53 -21.37 -6.05
CA GLU A 85 20.76 -22.74 -5.60
C GLU A 85 19.92 -23.78 -6.35
N GLY A 86 18.98 -23.34 -7.19
CA GLY A 86 18.14 -24.23 -8.01
C GLY A 86 16.86 -24.71 -7.32
N TYR A 87 16.36 -23.98 -6.32
CA TYR A 87 15.11 -24.28 -5.60
C TYR A 87 13.99 -23.27 -5.94
N PRO A 88 13.40 -23.33 -7.15
CA PRO A 88 12.40 -22.36 -7.59
C PRO A 88 11.14 -22.36 -6.73
N GLU A 89 10.68 -23.51 -6.22
CA GLU A 89 9.48 -23.59 -5.38
C GLU A 89 9.69 -22.89 -4.02
N VAL A 90 10.89 -22.97 -3.47
CA VAL A 90 11.27 -22.26 -2.23
C VAL A 90 11.34 -20.76 -2.49
N ALA A 91 11.88 -20.35 -3.64
CA ALA A 91 11.90 -18.95 -4.03
C ALA A 91 10.50 -18.36 -4.19
N GLU A 92 9.57 -19.08 -4.81
CA GLU A 92 8.18 -18.65 -4.95
C GLU A 92 7.46 -18.59 -3.60
N ALA A 93 7.76 -19.51 -2.68
CA ALA A 93 7.25 -19.43 -1.30
C ALA A 93 7.72 -18.15 -0.61
N TYR A 94 9.03 -17.84 -0.66
CA TYR A 94 9.57 -16.61 -0.09
C TYR A 94 8.97 -15.34 -0.71
N LYS A 95 8.78 -15.30 -2.04
CA LYS A 95 8.13 -14.16 -2.70
C LYS A 95 6.70 -13.97 -2.22
N ARG A 96 5.93 -15.06 -2.07
CA ARG A 96 4.57 -14.99 -1.53
C ARG A 96 4.57 -14.46 -0.09
N TYR A 97 5.44 -14.99 0.77
CA TYR A 97 5.55 -14.51 2.16
C TYR A 97 5.97 -13.05 2.23
N ALA A 98 6.89 -12.59 1.37
CA ALA A 98 7.23 -11.18 1.28
C ALA A 98 6.01 -10.28 0.96
N PHE A 99 5.06 -10.74 0.15
CA PHE A 99 3.81 -10.00 -0.10
C PHE A 99 2.83 -10.06 1.08
N GLU A 100 2.82 -11.15 1.85
CA GLU A 100 2.06 -11.27 3.09
C GLU A 100 2.61 -10.31 4.16
N GLU A 101 3.93 -10.23 4.36
CA GLU A 101 4.53 -9.26 5.30
C GLU A 101 4.38 -7.81 4.82
N ALA A 102 4.38 -7.57 3.50
CA ALA A 102 4.08 -6.24 2.97
C ALA A 102 2.64 -5.82 3.30
N GLU A 103 1.71 -6.77 3.36
CA GLU A 103 0.33 -6.52 3.79
C GLU A 103 0.26 -6.20 5.29
N HIS A 104 1.00 -6.95 6.12
CA HIS A 104 1.11 -6.66 7.54
C HIS A 104 1.71 -5.26 7.79
N ALA A 105 2.81 -4.93 7.11
CA ALA A 105 3.42 -3.60 7.16
C ALA A 105 2.44 -2.50 6.75
N ALA A 106 1.65 -2.71 5.69
CA ALA A 106 0.65 -1.74 5.23
C ALA A 106 -0.44 -1.48 6.28
N LYS A 107 -0.94 -2.53 6.94
CA LYS A 107 -1.91 -2.39 8.04
C LYS A 107 -1.34 -1.61 9.23
N PHE A 108 -0.11 -1.91 9.64
CA PHE A 108 0.54 -1.15 10.72
C PHE A 108 0.73 0.32 10.32
N ALA A 109 1.16 0.58 9.09
CA ALA A 109 1.32 1.95 8.58
C ALA A 109 -0.01 2.72 8.55
N GLU A 110 -1.11 2.07 8.14
CA GLU A 110 -2.45 2.66 8.15
C GLU A 110 -2.93 2.95 9.57
N LEU A 111 -2.79 1.99 10.49
CA LEU A 111 -3.13 2.18 11.92
C LEU A 111 -2.34 3.34 12.53
N LEU A 112 -1.04 3.40 12.25
CA LEU A 112 -0.16 4.45 12.75
C LEU A 112 -0.45 5.80 12.11
N GLY A 113 -0.74 5.87 10.81
CA GLY A 113 -0.95 7.14 10.09
C GLY A 113 0.20 8.15 10.28
N GLU A 114 1.43 7.65 10.35
CA GLU A 114 2.66 8.45 10.54
C GLU A 114 3.45 8.60 9.24
N VAL A 115 3.43 7.58 8.38
CA VAL A 115 4.15 7.53 7.09
C VAL A 115 3.22 7.57 5.88
N VAL A 116 1.91 7.63 6.13
CA VAL A 116 0.84 7.69 5.13
C VAL A 116 -0.27 8.61 5.61
N THR A 117 -0.99 9.22 4.67
CA THR A 117 -2.13 10.11 4.89
C THR A 117 -3.37 9.57 4.19
N ASP A 118 -4.53 10.14 4.49
CA ASP A 118 -5.81 9.88 3.83
C ASP A 118 -5.94 10.55 2.45
N SER A 119 -4.91 11.25 1.98
CA SER A 119 -4.92 11.97 0.69
C SER A 119 -3.92 11.38 -0.30
N THR A 120 -4.44 10.84 -1.40
CA THR A 120 -3.61 10.35 -2.52
C THR A 120 -2.66 11.42 -3.04
N LYS A 121 -3.13 12.68 -3.15
CA LYS A 121 -2.28 13.80 -3.59
C LYS A 121 -1.13 14.00 -2.60
N LYS A 122 -1.42 14.07 -1.31
CA LYS A 122 -0.41 14.33 -0.28
C LYS A 122 0.62 13.20 -0.20
N ASN A 123 0.16 11.95 -0.26
CA ASN A 123 1.05 10.78 -0.29
C ASN A 123 1.98 10.83 -1.51
N LEU A 124 1.46 11.23 -2.67
CA LEU A 124 2.25 11.32 -3.90
C LEU A 124 3.29 12.46 -3.84
N GLU A 125 2.93 13.62 -3.28
CA GLU A 125 3.86 14.73 -3.00
C GLU A 125 4.99 14.28 -2.06
N MET A 126 4.64 13.64 -0.94
CA MET A 126 5.61 13.12 0.04
C MET A 126 6.59 12.13 -0.59
N ARG A 127 6.11 11.25 -1.48
CA ARG A 127 6.98 10.29 -2.18
C ARG A 127 7.87 10.97 -3.22
N ALA A 128 7.35 11.91 -4.01
CA ALA A 128 8.15 12.67 -4.98
C ALA A 128 9.34 13.39 -4.29
N GLU A 129 9.09 14.08 -3.17
CA GLU A 129 10.12 14.74 -2.36
C GLU A 129 11.12 13.73 -1.78
N ALA A 130 10.63 12.60 -1.27
CA ALA A 130 11.48 11.56 -0.71
C ALA A 130 12.43 10.95 -1.74
N GLU A 131 11.98 10.76 -2.99
CA GLU A 131 12.85 10.21 -4.04
C GLU A 131 14.00 11.15 -4.40
N GLN A 132 13.78 12.47 -4.35
CA GLN A 132 14.85 13.43 -4.57
C GLN A 132 15.95 13.31 -3.51
N GLY A 133 15.56 13.25 -2.23
CA GLY A 133 16.51 13.06 -1.12
C GLY A 133 17.21 11.70 -1.15
N ALA A 134 16.46 10.62 -1.46
CA ALA A 134 17.02 9.27 -1.56
C ALA A 134 18.01 9.14 -2.73
N CYS A 135 17.74 9.80 -3.87
CA CYS A 135 18.65 9.88 -5.00
C CYS A 135 20.00 10.49 -4.59
N GLU A 136 19.97 11.65 -3.90
CA GLU A 136 21.18 12.32 -3.44
C GLU A 136 21.98 11.46 -2.45
N GLY A 137 21.29 10.89 -1.45
CA GLY A 137 21.93 10.03 -0.45
C GLY A 137 22.59 8.79 -1.05
N LYS A 138 21.89 8.10 -1.97
CA LYS A 138 22.44 6.92 -2.67
C LYS A 138 23.64 7.30 -3.54
N LEU A 139 23.56 8.41 -4.26
CA LEU A 139 24.68 8.88 -5.08
C LEU A 139 25.92 9.22 -4.23
N ALA A 140 25.73 9.83 -3.05
CA ALA A 140 26.83 10.12 -2.13
C ALA A 140 27.52 8.83 -1.64
N ILE A 141 26.74 7.81 -1.26
CA ILE A 141 27.26 6.50 -0.86
C ILE A 141 28.02 5.84 -2.02
N ALA A 142 27.43 5.84 -3.22
CA ALA A 142 28.07 5.25 -4.40
C ALA A 142 29.41 5.93 -4.73
N ARG A 143 29.47 7.27 -4.69
CA ARG A 143 30.71 8.03 -4.88
C ARG A 143 31.76 7.64 -3.85
N ARG A 144 31.38 7.56 -2.57
CA ARG A 144 32.28 7.16 -1.50
C ARG A 144 32.80 5.73 -1.68
N ALA A 145 31.93 4.81 -2.09
CA ALA A 145 32.33 3.45 -2.42
C ALA A 145 33.35 3.42 -3.57
N LYS A 146 33.18 4.26 -4.60
CA LYS A 146 34.13 4.36 -5.70
C LYS A 146 35.49 4.89 -5.27
N GLU A 147 35.53 5.92 -4.44
CA GLU A 147 36.78 6.47 -3.87
C GLU A 147 37.57 5.42 -3.08
N LEU A 148 36.87 4.49 -2.42
CA LEU A 148 37.45 3.42 -1.61
C LEU A 148 37.74 2.14 -2.41
N GLY A 149 37.39 2.08 -3.70
CA GLY A 149 37.58 0.90 -4.54
C GLY A 149 36.56 -0.23 -4.31
N TYR A 150 35.40 0.06 -3.71
CA TYR A 150 34.32 -0.90 -3.49
C TYR A 150 33.36 -0.96 -4.68
N ASP A 151 33.84 -1.48 -5.82
CA ASP A 151 33.12 -1.42 -7.10
C ASP A 151 31.73 -2.05 -7.05
N ALA A 152 31.57 -3.23 -6.42
CA ALA A 152 30.26 -3.89 -6.31
C ALA A 152 29.20 -3.04 -5.57
N ILE A 153 29.64 -2.28 -4.55
CA ILE A 153 28.77 -1.36 -3.81
C ILE A 153 28.44 -0.14 -4.68
N HIS A 154 29.46 0.47 -5.32
CA HIS A 154 29.26 1.61 -6.21
C HIS A 154 28.26 1.26 -7.32
N ASP A 155 28.48 0.17 -8.05
CA ASP A 155 27.69 -0.16 -9.24
C ASP A 155 26.23 -0.39 -8.89
N THR A 156 25.97 -1.11 -7.81
CA THR A 156 24.61 -1.42 -7.35
C THR A 156 23.89 -0.16 -6.84
N VAL A 157 24.53 0.60 -5.94
CA VAL A 157 23.89 1.76 -5.29
C VAL A 157 23.75 2.93 -6.27
N HIS A 158 24.68 3.10 -7.21
CA HIS A 158 24.57 4.11 -8.25
C HIS A 158 23.38 3.85 -9.17
N GLU A 159 23.12 2.58 -9.53
CA GLU A 159 21.95 2.25 -10.32
C GLU A 159 20.65 2.54 -9.56
N MET A 160 20.59 2.20 -8.26
CA MET A 160 19.46 2.57 -7.41
C MET A 160 19.25 4.08 -7.31
N ALA A 161 20.32 4.89 -7.32
CA ALA A 161 20.18 6.35 -7.34
C ALA A 161 19.49 6.84 -8.63
N LYS A 162 19.77 6.23 -9.79
CA LYS A 162 19.08 6.54 -11.05
C LYS A 162 17.63 6.10 -11.01
N ASP A 163 17.33 4.98 -10.37
CA ASP A 163 15.96 4.53 -10.14
C ASP A 163 15.16 5.54 -9.33
N GLU A 164 15.72 6.14 -8.28
CA GLU A 164 14.99 7.17 -7.53
C GLU A 164 14.72 8.43 -8.37
N ALA A 165 15.66 8.83 -9.23
CA ALA A 165 15.39 9.90 -10.19
C ALA A 165 14.27 9.53 -11.19
N ARG A 166 14.18 8.27 -11.61
CA ARG A 166 13.10 7.74 -12.46
C ARG A 166 11.76 7.73 -11.71
N HIS A 167 11.75 7.28 -10.46
CA HIS A 167 10.57 7.25 -9.60
C HIS A 167 10.03 8.67 -9.33
N GLY A 168 10.89 9.60 -8.91
CA GLY A 168 10.51 11.00 -8.67
C GLY A 168 9.87 11.66 -9.88
N LYS A 169 10.49 11.53 -11.07
CA LYS A 169 9.90 12.02 -12.33
C LYS A 169 8.56 11.38 -12.67
N GLY A 170 8.39 10.10 -12.33
CA GLY A 170 7.13 9.38 -12.45
C GLY A 170 6.04 10.01 -11.58
N PHE A 171 6.36 10.26 -10.30
CA PHE A 171 5.44 10.91 -9.36
C PHE A 171 5.11 12.35 -9.77
N ASP A 172 6.09 13.13 -10.21
CA ASP A 172 5.87 14.50 -10.74
C ASP A 172 4.88 14.50 -11.91
N GLY A 173 5.04 13.54 -12.84
CA GLY A 173 4.14 13.37 -13.97
C GLY A 173 2.71 13.02 -13.54
N LEU A 174 2.55 12.18 -12.52
CA LEU A 174 1.25 11.81 -11.95
C LEU A 174 0.60 12.99 -11.20
N LEU A 175 1.37 13.76 -10.42
CA LEU A 175 0.90 14.98 -9.76
C LEU A 175 0.35 15.98 -10.78
N LYS A 176 1.11 16.22 -11.84
CA LYS A 176 0.70 17.10 -12.94
C LYS A 176 -0.51 16.56 -13.73
N ARG A 177 -0.70 15.26 -13.80
CA ARG A 177 -1.82 14.69 -14.57
C ARG A 177 -3.14 14.78 -13.81
N TYR A 178 -3.11 14.58 -12.50
CA TYR A 178 -4.33 14.36 -11.70
C TYR A 178 -4.62 15.47 -10.67
N PHE A 179 -3.65 16.33 -10.34
CA PHE A 179 -3.73 17.21 -9.17
C PHE A 179 -3.24 18.66 -9.38
N SER A 180 -2.96 19.05 -10.62
CA SER A 180 -2.56 20.42 -11.02
C SER A 180 -3.66 21.16 -11.76
#